data_AF-A0A932UBF3-F1
#
_entry.id   AF-A0A932UBF3-F1
#
_cell.length_a   1.000
_cell.length_b   1.000
_cell.length_c   1.000
_cell.angle_alpha   90.00
_cell.angle_beta   90.00
_cell.angle_gamma   90.00
#
_symmetry.space_group_name_H-M   'P 1'
#
loop_
_entity.id
_entity.type
_entity.pdbx_description
1 polymer ?
#
loop_
_entity_poly.entity_id
_entity_poly.type
_entity_poly.pdbx_seq_one_letter_code
_entity_poly.pdbx_strand_id
1 'polypeptide(L)' 'MKIIDVQPIFVDRYLFVQVKTDAGITGLGESGAWGFLEASAGAVQTFKRYLMGQDPLRIEHHWQYLYRWSHFRGAAIMGA' A
#
# COMPACT_ATOMS: atom_id res chain seq x y z
N MET A 1 -7.93 13.30 9.73
CA MET A 1 -7.26 12.02 10.03
C MET A 1 -6.08 11.90 9.09
N LYS A 2 -4.94 11.41 9.57
CA LYS A 2 -3.71 11.26 8.77
C LYS A 2 -3.14 9.87 8.93
N ILE A 3 -2.59 9.31 7.86
CA ILE A 3 -1.82 8.06 7.92
C ILE A 3 -0.52 8.33 8.66
N ILE A 4 -0.25 7.55 9.70
CA ILE A 4 0.98 7.64 10.51
C ILE A 4 1.88 6.42 10.33
N ASP A 5 1.35 5.33 9.76
CA ASP A 5 2.15 4.16 9.43
C ASP A 5 1.49 3.32 8.34
N VAL A 6 2.31 2.67 7.52
CA VAL A 6 1.91 1.65 6.54
C VAL A 6 2.96 0.55 6.62
N GLN A 7 2.54 -0.69 6.85
CA GLN A 7 3.48 -1.81 6.98
C GLN A 7 2.95 -3.11 6.37
N PRO A 8 3.78 -3.84 5.60
CA PRO A 8 3.50 -5.21 5.22
C PRO A 8 3.62 -6.14 6.44
N ILE A 9 2.74 -7.13 6.52
CA ILE A 9 2.71 -8.17 7.56
C ILE A 9 2.64 -9.52 6.85
N PHE A 10 3.73 -10.29 6.93
CA PHE A 10 3.77 -11.65 6.41
C PHE A 10 3.05 -12.59 7.37
N VAL A 11 2.16 -13.41 6.84
CA VAL A 11 1.41 -14.43 7.60
C VAL A 11 1.36 -15.71 6.77
N ASP A 12 2.27 -16.65 7.03
CA ASP A 12 2.43 -17.87 6.22
C ASP A 12 2.55 -17.53 4.72
N ARG A 13 1.58 -17.97 3.90
CA ARG A 13 1.49 -17.74 2.46
C ARG A 13 0.79 -16.44 2.06
N TYR A 14 0.41 -15.61 3.04
CA TYR A 14 -0.35 -14.38 2.85
C TYR A 14 0.52 -13.16 3.17
N LEU A 15 0.22 -12.04 2.50
CA LEU A 15 0.77 -10.74 2.83
C LEU A 15 -0.36 -9.76 3.11
N PHE A 16 -0.48 -9.32 4.35
CA PHE A 16 -1.37 -8.24 4.74
C PHE A 16 -0.64 -6.90 4.71
N VAL A 17 -1.39 -5.81 4.57
CA VAL A 17 -0.92 -4.43 4.68
C VAL A 17 -1.76 -3.75 5.74
N GLN A 18 -1.08 -3.28 6.78
CA GLN A 18 -1.70 -2.53 7.86
C GLN A 18 -1.45 -1.04 7.67
N VAL A 19 -2.50 -0.24 7.76
CA VAL A 19 -2.46 1.23 7.70
C VAL A 19 -2.97 1.79 9.02
N LYS A 20 -2.15 2.56 9.72
CA LYS A 20 -2.52 3.21 11.00
C LYS A 20 -2.75 4.70 10.81
N THR A 21 -3.68 5.25 11.56
CA THR A 21 -3.97 6.69 11.54
C THR A 21 -3.72 7.36 12.89
N ASP A 22 -3.57 8.68 12.86
CA ASP A 22 -3.48 9.54 14.06
C ASP A 22 -4.75 9.52 14.93
N ALA A 23 -5.87 9.05 14.40
CA ALA A 23 -7.14 8.88 15.12
C ALA A 23 -7.25 7.52 15.84
N GLY A 24 -6.20 6.69 15.84
CA GLY A 24 -6.21 5.36 16.44
C GLY A 24 -6.97 4.30 15.62
N ILE A 25 -7.36 4.61 14.39
CA ILE A 25 -8.03 3.67 13.48
C ILE A 25 -6.97 2.90 12.69
N THR A 26 -7.19 1.60 12.54
CA THR A 26 -6.32 0.72 11.76
C THR A 26 -7.11 0.07 10.63
N GLY A 27 -6.65 0.26 9.40
CA GLY A 27 -7.14 -0.46 8.22
C GLY A 27 -6.24 -1.67 7.93
N LEU A 28 -6.85 -2.76 7.45
CA LEU A 28 -6.15 -3.95 7.00
C LEU A 28 -6.55 -4.25 5.55
N GLY A 29 -5.57 -4.48 4.69
CA GLY A 29 -5.75 -4.97 3.33
C GLY A 29 -4.88 -6.19 3.06
N GLU A 30 -5.15 -6.92 2.00
CA GLU A 30 -4.38 -8.09 1.57
C GLU A 30 -3.78 -7.83 0.20
N SER A 31 -2.54 -8.28 -0.01
CA SER A 31 -1.93 -8.34 -1.34
C SER A 31 -2.37 -9.62 -2.05
N GLY A 32 -2.92 -9.48 -3.25
CA GLY A 32 -3.29 -10.59 -4.12
C GLY A 32 -2.15 -11.17 -4.95
N ALA A 33 -0.90 -10.72 -4.76
CA ALA A 33 0.25 -11.16 -5.55
C ALA A 33 0.82 -12.51 -5.04
N TRP A 34 0.02 -13.56 -5.15
CA TRP A 34 0.37 -14.91 -4.72
C TRP A 34 1.67 -15.38 -5.38
N GLY A 35 2.65 -15.79 -4.57
CA GLY A 35 3.97 -16.25 -5.02
C GLY A 35 5.04 -15.16 -5.15
N PHE A 36 4.68 -13.87 -4.97
CA PHE A 36 5.62 -12.74 -5.03
C PHE A 36 5.46 -11.81 -3.81
N LEU A 37 5.34 -12.39 -2.62
CA LEU A 37 5.04 -11.66 -1.39
C LEU A 37 6.14 -10.65 -1.04
N GLU A 38 7.41 -11.01 -1.20
CA GLU A 38 8.56 -10.15 -0.93
C GLU A 38 8.59 -8.94 -1.87
N ALA A 39 8.29 -9.16 -3.16
CA ALA A 39 8.19 -8.08 -4.14
C ALA A 39 7.02 -7.15 -3.80
N SER A 40 5.87 -7.73 -3.43
CA SER A 40 4.71 -6.95 -2.99
C SER A 40 4.99 -6.14 -1.73
N ALA A 41 5.67 -6.71 -0.73
CA ALA A 41 6.10 -5.98 0.46
C ALA A 41 7.05 -4.83 0.10
N GLY A 42 7.98 -5.04 -0.83
CA GLY A 42 8.85 -3.98 -1.36
C GLY A 42 8.07 -2.85 -2.05
N ALA A 43 7.03 -3.18 -2.79
CA ALA A 43 6.13 -2.19 -3.40
C ALA A 43 5.37 -1.38 -2.33
N VAL A 44 4.86 -2.04 -1.29
CA VAL A 44 4.18 -1.38 -0.16
C VAL A 44 5.11 -0.39 0.54
N GLN A 45 6.37 -0.76 0.79
CA GLN A 45 7.36 0.16 1.38
C GLN A 45 7.65 1.35 0.47
N THR A 46 7.63 1.16 -0.85
CA THR A 46 7.78 2.24 -1.82
C THR A 46 6.59 3.20 -1.75
N PHE A 47 5.36 2.68 -1.74
CA PHE A 47 4.12 3.46 -1.67
C PHE A 47 3.94 4.19 -0.34
N LYS A 48 4.40 3.61 0.78
CA LYS A 48 4.40 4.24 2.11
C LYS A 48 4.95 5.66 2.05
N ARG A 49 6.04 5.90 1.31
CA ARG A 49 6.69 7.22 1.21
C ARG A 49 5.73 8.35 0.81
N TYR A 50 4.75 8.05 -0.05
CA TYR A 50 3.72 9.01 -0.43
C TYR A 50 2.57 9.07 0.57
N LEU A 51 2.14 7.92 1.08
CA LEU A 51 0.94 7.79 1.91
C LEU A 51 1.09 8.43 3.30
N MET A 52 2.31 8.49 3.85
CA MET A 52 2.55 9.10 5.15
C MET A 52 2.05 10.56 5.20
N GLY A 53 1.27 10.88 6.24
CA GLY A 53 0.70 12.21 6.45
C GLY A 53 -0.52 12.55 5.59
N GLN A 54 -0.90 11.70 4.64
CA GLN A 54 -2.07 11.88 3.79
C GLN A 54 -3.38 11.58 4.54
N ASP A 55 -4.48 12.18 4.07
CA ASP A 55 -5.83 11.85 4.54
C ASP A 55 -6.32 10.53 3.92
N PRO A 56 -6.42 9.43 4.69
CA PRO A 56 -6.73 8.09 4.17
C PRO A 56 -8.10 8.00 3.48
N LEU A 57 -9.02 8.94 3.72
CA LEU A 57 -10.36 8.92 3.14
C LEU A 57 -10.38 9.40 1.68
N ARG A 58 -9.26 9.90 1.15
CA ARG A 58 -9.11 10.28 -0.27
C ARG A 58 -8.72 9.08 -1.13
N ILE A 59 -9.47 7.98 -1.00
CA ILE A 59 -9.11 6.64 -1.52
C ILE A 59 -8.78 6.69 -3.02
N GLU A 60 -9.67 7.26 -3.84
CA GLU A 60 -9.51 7.33 -5.29
C GLU A 60 -8.33 8.22 -5.69
N HIS A 61 -8.07 9.28 -4.95
CA HIS A 61 -6.92 10.14 -5.19
C HIS A 61 -5.61 9.39 -4.95
N HIS A 62 -5.52 8.64 -3.85
CA HIS A 62 -4.34 7.82 -3.56
C HIS A 62 -4.17 6.72 -4.60
N TRP A 63 -5.24 6.05 -5.00
CA TRP A 63 -5.19 5.05 -6.05
C TRP A 63 -4.67 5.62 -7.36
N GLN A 64 -5.23 6.75 -7.83
CA GLN A 64 -4.78 7.40 -9.06
C GLN A 64 -3.33 7.88 -8.99
N TYR A 65 -2.90 8.41 -7.83
CA TYR A 65 -1.51 8.80 -7.62
C TYR A 65 -0.59 7.57 -7.74
N LEU A 66 -0.81 6.55 -6.91
CA LEU A 66 0.05 5.36 -6.87
C LEU A 66 0.10 4.64 -8.22
N TYR A 67 -1.04 4.55 -8.90
CA TYR A 67 -1.14 3.93 -10.22
C TYR A 67 -0.39 4.71 -11.30
N ARG A 68 -0.42 6.05 -11.28
CA ARG A 68 0.17 6.88 -12.35
C ARG A 68 1.56 7.40 -12.04
N TRP A 69 2.02 7.28 -10.80
CA TRP A 69 3.26 7.89 -10.31
C TRP A 69 4.51 7.25 -10.90
N SER A 70 4.49 5.96 -11.24
CA SER A 70 5.61 5.31 -11.92
C SER A 70 5.54 5.49 -13.45
N HIS A 71 6.70 5.44 -14.10
CA HIS A 71 6.77 5.28 -15.55
C HIS A 71 5.90 4.07 -15.98
N PHE A 72 5.22 4.17 -17.13
CA PHE A 72 4.28 3.17 -17.66
C PHE A 72 2.98 2.95 -16.87
N ARG A 73 2.45 3.95 -16.13
CA ARG A 73 1.16 3.83 -15.41
C ARG A 73 1.12 2.61 -14.47
N GLY A 74 2.20 2.37 -13.72
CA GLY A 74 2.25 1.25 -12.77
C GLY A 74 2.39 -0.12 -13.41
N ALA A 75 2.52 -0.25 -14.74
CA ALA A 75 2.52 -1.55 -15.44
C ALA A 75 3.53 -2.58 -14.89
N ALA A 76 4.69 -2.13 -14.39
CA ALA A 76 5.70 -3.03 -13.81
C ALA A 76 5.27 -3.69 -12.49
N ILE A 77 4.32 -3.09 -11.76
CA ILE A 77 3.80 -3.60 -10.48
C ILE A 77 2.36 -4.14 -10.65
N MET A 78 1.57 -3.54 -11.54
CA MET A 78 0.14 -3.83 -11.76
C MET A 78 -0.10 -4.85 -12.88
N GLY A 79 0.96 -5.30 -13.57
CA GLY A 79 0.86 -6.27 -14.66
C GLY A 79 0.91 -7.74 -14.21
N ALA A 80 1.12 -7.99 -12.91
CA ALA A 80 1.11 -9.32 -12.30
C ALA A 80 -0.30 -9.71 -11.84
#